data_AF-K7NJT3-F1
#
_entry.id   AF-K7NJT3-F1
#
_cell.length_a   1.000
_cell.length_b   1.000
_cell.length_c   1.000
_cell.angle_alpha   90.00
_cell.angle_beta   90.00
_cell.angle_gamma   90.00
#
_symmetry.space_group_name_H-M   'P 1'
#
loop_
_entity.id
_entity.type
_entity.pdbx_description
1 polymer ?
#
loop_
_entity_poly.entity_id
_entity_poly.type
_entity_poly.pdbx_seq_one_letter_code
_entity_poly.pdbx_strand_id
1 'polypeptide(L)' 'RDEKFAGKLDPADKSKIEEAINGAISWLDQNQLAEVDEFEDKTKELEGICNPIIAKMYQGGAAPMGGEDD' A
#
# COMPACT_ATOMS: atom_id res chain seq x y z
N ARG A 1 14.36 1.24 1.10
CA ARG A 1 13.07 1.14 0.37
C ARG A 1 13.15 -0.13 -0.43
N ASP A 2 12.23 -1.05 -0.23
CA ASP A 2 12.35 -2.44 -0.68
C ASP A 2 12.22 -2.53 -2.22
N GLU A 3 13.35 -2.68 -2.91
CA GLU A 3 13.47 -2.57 -4.37
C GLU A 3 12.68 -3.66 -5.12
N LYS A 4 12.38 -4.77 -4.44
CA LYS A 4 11.57 -5.89 -4.97
C LYS A 4 10.14 -5.49 -5.32
N PHE A 5 9.63 -4.42 -4.71
CA PHE A 5 8.25 -3.95 -4.89
C PHE A 5 8.19 -2.68 -5.75
N ALA A 6 9.24 -1.84 -5.70
CA ALA A 6 9.31 -0.61 -6.47
C ALA A 6 9.29 -0.82 -8.00
N GLY A 7 9.76 -1.98 -8.49
CA GLY A 7 9.72 -2.34 -9.91
C GLY A 7 8.43 -2.99 -10.40
N LYS A 8 7.48 -3.31 -9.50
CA LYS A 8 6.23 -4.04 -9.83
C LYS A 8 4.97 -3.18 -9.77
N LEU A 9 5.08 -1.96 -9.24
CA LEU A 9 3.98 -1.00 -9.17
C LEU A 9 4.10 -0.02 -10.33
N ASP A 10 2.99 0.24 -11.00
CA ASP A 10 2.96 1.33 -11.97
C ASP A 10 3.11 2.70 -11.25
N PRO A 11 3.57 3.74 -11.97
CA PRO A 11 3.81 5.05 -11.37
C PRO A 11 2.58 5.67 -10.70
N ALA A 12 1.37 5.38 -11.18
CA ALA A 12 0.14 5.94 -10.63
C ALA A 12 -0.20 5.26 -9.30
N ASP A 13 -0.14 3.92 -9.24
CA ASP A 13 -0.33 3.15 -8.01
C ASP A 13 0.74 3.50 -6.96
N LYS A 14 1.99 3.71 -7.38
CA LYS A 14 3.05 4.20 -6.49
C LYS A 14 2.75 5.59 -5.93
N SER A 15 2.36 6.54 -6.79
CA SER A 15 2.01 7.90 -6.36
C SER A 15 0.86 7.88 -5.36
N LYS A 16 -0.16 7.06 -5.60
CA LYS A 16 -1.33 6.93 -4.73
C LYS A 16 -0.96 6.40 -3.33
N ILE A 17 -0.05 5.43 -3.25
CA ILE A 17 0.47 4.94 -1.96
C ILE A 17 1.27 6.04 -1.25
N GLU A 18 2.15 6.74 -1.95
CA GLU A 18 2.96 7.81 -1.36
C GLU A 18 2.09 8.95 -0.82
N GLU A 19 1.06 9.36 -1.56
CA GLU A 19 0.09 10.37 -1.12
C GLU A 19 -0.69 9.91 0.12
N ALA A 20 -1.18 8.67 0.14
CA ALA A 20 -1.91 8.12 1.27
C ALA A 20 -1.05 8.04 2.55
N ILE A 21 0.21 7.63 2.42
CA ILE A 21 1.17 7.59 3.54
C ILE A 21 1.44 9.00 4.06
N ASN A 22 1.72 9.96 3.18
CA ASN A 22 1.99 11.34 3.60
C ASN A 22 0.77 11.98 4.27
N GLY A 23 -0.43 11.69 3.79
CA GLY A 23 -1.68 12.11 4.43
C GLY A 23 -1.87 11.48 5.81
N ALA A 24 -1.58 10.19 5.97
CA ALA A 24 -1.65 9.52 7.27
C ALA A 24 -0.63 10.09 8.26
N ILE A 25 0.62 10.34 7.84
CA ILE A 25 1.64 10.97 8.68
C ILE A 25 1.18 12.37 9.13
N SER A 26 0.70 13.19 8.19
CA SER A 26 0.21 14.54 8.50
C SER A 26 -0.96 14.51 9.48
N TRP A 27 -1.85 13.53 9.33
CA TRP A 27 -2.94 13.31 10.27
C TRP A 27 -2.42 12.91 11.66
N LEU A 28 -1.49 11.96 11.75
CA LEU A 28 -0.89 11.54 13.02
C LEU A 28 -0.21 12.70 13.76
N ASP A 29 0.49 13.57 13.03
CA ASP A 29 1.16 14.75 13.61
C ASP A 29 0.15 15.74 14.23
N GLN A 30 -1.04 15.85 13.64
CA GLN A 30 -2.10 16.75 14.10
C GLN A 30 -3.03 16.11 15.16
N ASN A 31 -3.06 14.78 15.24
CA ASN A 31 -4.03 14.02 16.01
C ASN A 31 -3.35 13.05 16.99
N GLN A 32 -2.27 13.48 17.64
CA GLN A 32 -1.49 12.66 18.59
C GLN A 32 -2.29 12.18 19.81
N LEU A 33 -3.39 12.85 20.13
CA LEU A 33 -4.29 12.53 21.24
C LEU A 33 -5.64 11.98 20.76
N ALA A 34 -5.73 11.52 19.51
CA ALA A 34 -6.92 10.90 18.98
C ALA A 34 -7.34 9.66 19.79
N GLU A 35 -8.62 9.34 19.75
CA GLU A 35 -9.13 8.15 20.39
C GLU A 35 -8.82 6.90 19.56
N VAL A 36 -8.91 5.72 20.19
CA VAL A 36 -8.63 4.44 19.53
C VAL A 36 -9.47 4.28 18.27
N ASP A 37 -10.76 4.62 18.33
CA ASP A 37 -11.68 4.51 17.21
C ASP A 37 -11.25 5.38 16.02
N GLU A 38 -10.71 6.58 16.28
CA GLU A 38 -10.21 7.49 15.24
C GLU A 38 -8.93 6.96 14.59
N PHE A 39 -8.03 6.36 15.37
CA PHE A 39 -6.84 5.69 14.83
C PHE A 39 -7.23 4.47 13.99
N GLU A 40 -8.19 3.66 14.46
CA GLU A 40 -8.68 2.50 13.70
C GLU A 40 -9.31 2.92 12.38
N ASP A 41 -10.11 3.98 12.37
CA ASP A 41 -10.71 4.51 11.14
C ASP A 41 -9.64 5.03 10.19
N LYS A 42 -8.61 5.71 10.70
CA LYS A 42 -7.49 6.14 9.86
C LYS A 42 -6.69 4.97 9.29
N THR A 43 -6.50 3.91 10.07
CA THR A 43 -5.88 2.66 9.61
C THR A 43 -6.71 2.01 8.51
N LYS A 44 -8.03 1.87 8.70
CA LYS A 44 -8.93 1.29 7.69
C LYS A 44 -8.93 2.09 6.39
N GLU A 45 -8.87 3.42 6.46
CA GLU A 45 -8.74 4.30 5.30
C GLU A 45 -7.44 4.02 4.52
N LEU A 46 -6.31 3.96 5.21
CA LEU A 46 -5.00 3.69 4.61
C LEU A 46 -4.94 2.27 4.00
N GLU A 47 -5.44 1.27 4.73
CA GLU A 47 -5.53 -0.12 4.27
C GLU A 47 -6.44 -0.25 3.05
N GLY A 48 -7.56 0.47 3.02
CA GLY A 48 -8.49 0.50 1.88
C GLY A 48 -7.84 1.00 0.59
N ILE A 49 -6.79 1.81 0.69
CA ILE A 49 -6.00 2.29 -0.45
C ILE A 49 -4.87 1.30 -0.78
N CYS A 50 -4.10 0.88 0.23
CA CYS A 50 -2.90 0.07 0.04
C CYS A 50 -3.21 -1.39 -0.33
N ASN A 51 -4.19 -2.02 0.32
CA ASN A 51 -4.46 -3.45 0.15
C ASN A 51 -4.85 -3.82 -1.30
N PRO A 52 -5.71 -3.06 -2.01
CA PRO A 52 -6.01 -3.35 -3.42
C PRO A 52 -4.78 -3.24 -4.32
N ILE A 53 -3.89 -2.27 -4.06
CA ILE A 53 -2.68 -2.04 -4.86
C ILE A 53 -1.67 -3.16 -4.62
N ILE A 54 -1.49 -3.55 -3.36
CA ILE A 54 -0.65 -4.70 -2.98
C ILE A 54 -1.19 -5.99 -3.60
N ALA A 55 -2.51 -6.21 -3.56
CA ALA A 55 -3.14 -7.37 -4.18
C ALA A 55 -2.90 -7.41 -5.71
N LYS A 56 -3.07 -6.28 -6.41
CA LYS A 56 -2.74 -6.15 -7.84
C LYS A 56 -1.27 -6.46 -8.13
N MET A 57 -0.35 -5.99 -7.29
CA MET A 57 1.08 -6.25 -7.43
C MET A 57 1.41 -7.74 -7.33
N TYR A 58 0.75 -8.48 -6.43
CA TYR A 58 0.90 -9.94 -6.32
C TYR A 58 0.24 -10.68 -7.49
N GLN A 59 -0.93 -10.23 -7.95
CA GLN A 59 -1.64 -10.82 -9.09
C GLN A 59 -0.91 -10.58 -10.42
N GLY A 60 -0.37 -9.38 -10.65
CA GLY A 60 0.47 -9.06 -11.81
C GLY A 60 1.88 -9.67 -11.74
N GLY A 61 2.32 -10.08 -10.54
CA GLY A 61 3.52 -10.88 -10.33
C GLY A 61 3.31 -12.39 -10.55
N ALA A 62 2.07 -12.83 -10.75
CA ALA A 62 1.70 -14.19 -11.13
C ALA A 62 1.46 -14.28 -12.65
N ALA A 63 2.42 -13.85 -13.45
CA ALA A 63 2.66 -14.54 -14.72
C ALA A 63 3.18 -15.94 -14.36
N PRO A 64 2.75 -17.00 -15.06
CA PRO A 64 2.91 -18.35 -14.57
C PRO A 64 4.40 -18.66 -14.42
N MET A 65 4.82 -19.04 -13.21
CA MET A 65 5.86 -20.07 -13.07
C MET A 65 5.24 -21.37 -13.62
N GLY A 66 5.03 -21.38 -14.93
CA GLY A 66 4.52 -22.50 -15.69
C GLY A 66 5.71 -23.09 -16.42
N GLY A 67 6.25 -24.16 -15.82
CA GLY A 67 7.01 -25.20 -16.50
C GLY A 67 8.35 -24.78 -17.09
N GLU A 68 9.41 -25.10 -16.37
CA GLU A 68 10.57 -25.76 -16.99
C GLU A 68 10.91 -26.95 -16.08
N ASP A 69 10.22 -28.05 -16.34
CA ASP A 69 10.75 -29.41 -16.17
C ASP A 69 11.85 -29.58 -17.24
N ASP A 70 13.13 -29.58 -16.84
CA ASP A 70 14.16 -30.65 -17.07
C ASP A 70 15.49 -30.25 -16.39
#